data_AF-A0A9W8J4U9-F1
#
_entry.id   AF-A0A9W8J4U9-F1
#
_cell.length_a   1.000
_cell.length_b   1.000
_cell.length_c   1.000
_cell.angle_alpha   90.00
_cell.angle_beta   90.00
_cell.angle_gamma   90.00
#
_symmetry.space_group_name_H-M   'P 1'
#
loop_
_entity.id
_entity.type
_entity.pdbx_description
1 polymer ?
#
loop_
_entity_poly.entity_id
_entity_poly.type
_entity_poly.pdbx_seq_one_letter_code
_entity_poly.pdbx_strand_id
1 'polypeptide(L)'
;MSVSSSPEVKANGDREVTPPLDCPELSPKDEMIHQQLAMLDAQLKGNVSLAEEQFTNSLYHELVSDERVDAFLTSCDLYDSKTGRWLNIPRTEEIADKSDLYNPVLEIIDDIMKSLGNGADRTRQIKQTHDVRLLHLEEFEMDHYSSPSLAIRARGPSFELPRLTKNGSSTSIGFSNVTACFDVVRSEDAHDGLSQLGQQAVYARYVSYSPSYSMLGH
;
A
#
# COMPACT_ATOMS: atom_id res chain seq x y z
N MET A 1 -62.74 40.13 50.34
CA MET A 1 -62.02 38.85 50.16
C MET A 1 -61.92 38.58 48.67
N SER A 2 -60.83 37.94 48.26
CA SER A 2 -60.45 37.53 46.89
C SER A 2 -59.64 38.57 46.10
N VAL A 3 -58.32 38.37 46.21
CA VAL A 3 -57.22 39.05 45.55
C VAL A 3 -57.03 38.41 44.17
N SER A 4 -56.94 39.24 43.13
CA SER A 4 -56.64 38.83 41.76
C SER A 4 -55.12 38.77 41.57
N SER A 5 -54.57 37.56 41.47
CA SER A 5 -53.14 37.34 41.21
C SER A 5 -52.95 36.80 39.79
N SER A 6 -52.18 37.53 38.99
CA SER A 6 -51.70 37.12 37.67
C SER A 6 -50.67 35.99 37.80
N PRO A 7 -50.64 34.99 36.90
CA PRO A 7 -49.56 34.00 36.88
C PRO A 7 -48.36 34.49 36.07
N GLU A 8 -47.18 34.30 36.67
CA GLU A 8 -45.84 34.55 36.12
C GLU A 8 -45.56 33.75 34.85
N VAL A 9 -44.95 34.42 33.87
CA VAL A 9 -44.29 33.81 32.71
C VAL A 9 -42.95 33.25 33.18
N LYS A 10 -42.82 31.91 33.23
CA LYS A 10 -41.50 31.25 33.31
C LYS A 10 -40.97 31.02 31.91
N ALA A 11 -39.89 31.73 31.58
CA ALA A 11 -39.09 31.48 30.39
C ALA A 11 -38.55 30.04 30.43
N ASN A 12 -38.96 29.22 29.47
CA ASN A 12 -38.40 27.90 29.25
C ASN A 12 -37.07 28.11 28.53
N GLY A 13 -36.00 27.68 29.17
CA GLY A 13 -34.62 27.87 28.71
C GLY A 13 -34.36 27.23 27.35
N ASP A 14 -33.50 27.92 26.61
CA ASP A 14 -32.86 27.44 25.39
C ASP A 14 -32.27 26.05 25.62
N ARG A 15 -32.87 25.03 25.01
CA ARG A 15 -32.20 23.76 24.78
C ARG A 15 -31.20 24.00 23.66
N GLU A 16 -29.96 24.29 24.06
CA GLU A 16 -28.79 24.14 23.22
C GLU A 16 -28.77 22.70 22.68
N VAL A 17 -29.11 22.56 21.40
CA VAL A 17 -28.98 21.31 20.68
C VAL A 17 -27.48 21.12 20.44
N THR A 18 -26.83 20.38 21.33
CA THR A 18 -25.47 19.90 21.09
C THR A 18 -25.51 19.01 19.84
N PRO A 19 -24.76 19.35 18.77
CA PRO A 19 -24.66 18.46 17.62
C PRO A 19 -23.91 17.18 18.07
N PRO A 20 -24.39 15.98 17.70
CA PRO A 20 -23.63 14.76 17.93
C PRO A 20 -22.52 14.72 16.90
N LEU A 21 -21.30 15.08 17.29
CA LEU A 21 -20.11 14.94 16.45
C LEU A 21 -18.96 14.39 17.29
N ASP A 22 -19.14 13.17 17.80
CA ASP A 22 -18.01 12.25 17.90
C ASP A 22 -17.79 11.69 16.50
N CYS A 23 -17.10 12.48 15.65
CA CYS A 23 -16.38 11.88 14.53
C CYS A 23 -15.30 10.99 15.17
N PRO A 24 -15.25 9.68 14.87
CA PRO A 24 -14.17 8.85 15.39
C PRO A 24 -12.85 9.48 14.97
N GLU A 25 -12.00 9.77 15.96
CA GLU A 25 -10.64 10.27 15.75
C GLU A 25 -9.93 9.27 14.84
N LEU A 26 -9.58 9.74 13.64
CA LEU A 26 -8.92 8.91 12.64
C LEU A 26 -7.56 8.47 13.21
N SER A 27 -7.17 7.22 12.95
CA SER A 27 -5.83 6.79 13.30
C SER A 27 -4.79 7.69 12.62
N PRO A 28 -3.64 7.98 13.24
CA PRO A 28 -2.57 8.76 12.60
C PRO A 28 -2.15 8.24 11.22
N LYS A 29 -2.32 6.93 10.98
CA LYS A 29 -2.09 6.32 9.66
C LYS A 29 -3.17 6.72 8.65
N ASP A 30 -4.43 6.75 9.07
CA ASP A 30 -5.57 7.10 8.22
C ASP A 30 -5.54 8.58 7.87
N GLU A 31 -5.20 9.46 8.82
CA GLU A 31 -4.98 10.89 8.57
C GLU A 31 -3.90 11.13 7.50
N MET A 32 -2.78 10.40 7.59
CA MET A 32 -1.69 10.49 6.62
C MET A 32 -2.13 10.01 5.23
N ILE A 33 -2.89 8.92 5.14
CA ILE A 33 -3.46 8.42 3.88
C ILE A 33 -4.42 9.46 3.28
N HIS A 34 -5.28 10.07 4.10
CA HIS A 34 -6.19 11.12 3.67
C HIS A 34 -5.44 12.36 3.14
N GLN A 35 -4.38 12.79 3.81
CA GLN A 35 -3.55 13.89 3.35
C GLN A 35 -2.89 13.57 1.99
N GLN A 36 -2.39 12.35 1.83
CA GLN A 36 -1.76 11.90 0.58
C GLN A 36 -2.78 11.78 -0.57
N LEU A 37 -3.98 11.29 -0.28
CA LEU A 37 -5.10 11.26 -1.21
C LEU A 37 -5.50 12.66 -1.66
N ALA A 38 -5.59 13.62 -0.73
CA ALA A 38 -5.88 15.01 -1.08
C ALA A 38 -4.79 15.63 -1.97
N MET A 39 -3.51 15.31 -1.73
CA MET A 39 -2.41 15.74 -2.59
C MET A 39 -2.50 15.10 -3.99
N LEU A 40 -2.82 13.81 -4.07
CA LEU A 40 -3.00 13.11 -5.34
C LEU A 40 -4.18 13.69 -6.11
N ASP A 41 -5.33 13.93 -5.47
CA ASP A 41 -6.50 14.53 -6.11
C ASP A 41 -6.19 15.92 -6.69
N ALA A 42 -5.49 16.76 -5.92
CA ALA A 42 -5.04 18.07 -6.38
C ALA A 42 -4.09 18.00 -7.60
N GLN A 43 -3.23 16.98 -7.66
CA GLN A 43 -2.29 16.77 -8.77
C GLN A 43 -2.98 16.20 -10.01
N LEU A 44 -3.83 15.20 -9.82
CA LEU A 44 -4.55 14.51 -10.88
C LEU A 44 -5.69 15.37 -11.43
N LYS A 45 -6.18 16.36 -10.66
CA LYS A 45 -7.25 17.30 -11.03
C LYS A 45 -8.50 16.56 -11.56
N GLY A 46 -8.86 15.46 -10.92
CA GLY A 46 -9.97 14.61 -11.34
C GLY A 46 -9.72 13.74 -12.58
N ASN A 47 -8.50 13.70 -13.12
CA ASN A 47 -8.13 12.80 -14.22
C ASN A 47 -7.81 11.38 -13.72
N VAL A 48 -8.76 10.79 -13.00
CA VAL A 48 -8.70 9.38 -12.60
C VAL A 48 -9.66 8.62 -13.49
N SER A 49 -9.12 7.79 -14.39
CA SER A 49 -9.88 6.87 -15.21
C SER A 49 -9.53 5.44 -14.83
N LEU A 50 -10.55 4.60 -14.68
CA LEU A 50 -10.34 3.16 -14.59
C LEU A 50 -9.82 2.68 -15.95
N ALA A 51 -8.70 1.98 -15.92
CA ALA A 51 -8.20 1.31 -17.12
C ALA A 51 -9.18 0.23 -17.55
N GLU A 52 -9.45 0.14 -18.85
CA GLU A 52 -10.21 -0.97 -19.41
C GLU A 52 -9.44 -2.29 -19.21
N GLU A 53 -10.17 -3.38 -19.00
CA GLU A 53 -9.59 -4.71 -18.83
C GLU A 53 -8.70 -5.09 -20.03
N GLN A 54 -9.12 -4.73 -21.24
CA GLN A 54 -8.36 -4.96 -22.47
C GLN A 54 -6.99 -4.27 -22.45
N PHE A 55 -6.94 -3.02 -21.95
CA PHE A 55 -5.68 -2.30 -21.81
C PHE A 55 -4.78 -3.00 -20.79
N THR A 56 -5.32 -3.36 -19.63
CA THR A 56 -4.55 -4.07 -18.58
C THR A 56 -4.00 -5.40 -19.09
N ASN A 57 -4.81 -6.19 -19.80
CA ASN A 57 -4.38 -7.44 -20.40
C ASN A 57 -3.29 -7.20 -21.45
N SER A 58 -3.41 -6.14 -22.26
CA SER A 58 -2.40 -5.81 -23.27
C SER A 58 -1.01 -5.54 -22.67
N LEU A 59 -0.93 -5.00 -21.44
CA LEU A 59 0.34 -4.70 -20.76
C LEU A 59 1.13 -5.97 -20.38
N TYR A 60 0.44 -7.08 -20.12
CA TYR A 60 1.04 -8.27 -19.50
C TYR A 60 0.95 -9.55 -20.35
N HIS A 61 0.10 -9.59 -21.39
CA HIS A 61 -0.19 -10.81 -22.15
C HIS A 61 1.03 -11.45 -22.85
N GLU A 62 2.08 -10.68 -23.13
CA GLU A 62 3.31 -11.18 -23.77
C GLU A 62 4.42 -11.53 -22.77
N LEU A 63 4.26 -11.25 -21.47
CA LEU A 63 5.34 -11.46 -20.49
C LEU A 63 5.56 -12.94 -20.18
N VAL A 64 4.47 -13.70 -20.04
CA VAL A 64 4.47 -15.13 -19.72
C VAL A 64 3.27 -15.76 -20.42
N SER A 65 3.48 -16.85 -21.16
CA SER A 65 2.36 -17.57 -21.80
C SER A 65 1.57 -18.39 -20.79
N ASP A 66 0.29 -18.63 -21.07
CA ASP A 66 -0.58 -19.44 -20.22
C ASP A 66 0.00 -20.85 -19.99
N GLU A 67 0.61 -21.46 -21.01
CA GLU A 67 1.25 -22.78 -20.86
C GLU A 67 2.42 -22.75 -19.88
N ARG A 68 3.16 -21.64 -19.81
CA ARG A 68 4.27 -21.48 -18.86
C ARG A 68 3.75 -21.25 -17.45
N VAL A 69 2.63 -20.54 -17.29
CA VAL A 69 1.95 -20.40 -16.00
C VAL A 69 1.44 -21.76 -15.52
N ASP A 70 0.77 -22.52 -16.39
CA ASP A 70 0.24 -23.85 -16.07
C ASP A 70 1.35 -24.84 -15.71
N ALA A 71 2.45 -24.83 -16.49
CA ALA A 71 3.63 -25.65 -16.20
C ALA A 71 4.23 -25.29 -14.83
N PHE A 72 4.36 -24.00 -14.53
CA PHE A 72 4.83 -23.53 -13.23
C PHE A 72 3.93 -24.01 -12.10
N LEU A 73 2.61 -23.73 -12.16
CA LEU A 73 1.66 -24.12 -11.13
C LEU A 73 1.60 -25.64 -10.92
N THR A 74 1.78 -26.43 -11.97
CA THR A 74 1.81 -27.90 -11.89
C THR A 74 3.09 -28.41 -11.20
N SER A 75 4.21 -27.71 -11.37
CA SER A 75 5.51 -28.07 -10.81
C SER A 75 5.83 -27.42 -9.45
N CYS A 76 5.04 -26.42 -9.04
CA CYS A 76 5.31 -25.60 -7.85
C CYS A 76 4.88 -26.34 -6.58
N ASP A 77 5.85 -26.61 -5.69
CA ASP A 77 5.60 -27.27 -4.41
C ASP A 77 4.77 -26.42 -3.43
N LEU A 78 4.58 -25.13 -3.72
CA LEU A 78 3.78 -24.21 -2.91
C LEU A 78 2.31 -24.17 -3.35
N TYR A 79 1.94 -24.80 -4.47
CA TYR A 79 0.60 -24.74 -5.04
C TYR A 79 -0.02 -26.13 -5.17
N ASP A 80 -1.25 -26.28 -4.66
CA ASP A 80 -2.04 -27.48 -4.87
C ASP A 80 -2.98 -27.29 -6.05
N SER A 81 -2.62 -27.91 -7.19
CA SER A 81 -3.40 -27.89 -8.42
C SER A 81 -4.77 -28.57 -8.29
N LYS A 82 -4.99 -29.45 -7.30
CA LYS A 82 -6.29 -30.12 -7.09
C LYS A 82 -7.27 -29.23 -6.36
N THR A 83 -6.80 -28.46 -5.38
CA THR A 83 -7.65 -27.56 -4.58
C THR A 83 -7.63 -26.13 -5.09
N GLY A 84 -6.71 -25.80 -6.01
CA GLY A 84 -6.55 -24.45 -6.54
C GLY A 84 -6.02 -23.46 -5.49
N ARG A 85 -5.21 -23.94 -4.54
CA ARG A 85 -4.82 -23.19 -3.34
C ARG A 85 -3.31 -23.21 -3.12
N TRP A 86 -2.77 -22.08 -2.68
CA TRP A 86 -1.43 -22.01 -2.13
C TRP A 86 -1.37 -22.73 -0.78
N LEU A 87 -0.44 -23.67 -0.64
CA LEU A 87 -0.33 -24.57 0.51
C LEU A 87 0.09 -23.83 1.78
N ASN A 88 1.04 -22.90 1.68
CA ASN A 88 1.61 -22.20 2.83
C ASN A 88 0.75 -21.02 3.32
N ILE A 89 -0.28 -20.60 2.57
CA ILE A 89 -1.22 -19.60 3.09
C ILE A 89 -2.08 -20.31 4.14
N PRO A 90 -2.13 -19.85 5.40
CA PRO A 90 -2.99 -20.44 6.44
C PRO A 90 -4.47 -20.26 6.12
N ARG A 91 -5.34 -21.09 6.70
CA ARG A 91 -6.79 -20.85 6.63
C ARG A 91 -7.18 -19.67 7.51
N THR A 92 -8.33 -19.06 7.24
CA THR A 92 -8.79 -17.87 7.97
C THR A 92 -8.81 -18.08 9.48
N GLU A 93 -9.27 -19.26 9.91
CA GLU A 93 -9.33 -19.68 11.31
C GLU A 93 -7.95 -19.91 11.97
N GLU A 94 -6.88 -20.05 11.17
CA GLU A 94 -5.51 -20.27 11.64
C GLU A 94 -4.71 -18.96 11.75
N ILE A 95 -5.23 -17.85 11.20
CA ILE A 95 -4.56 -16.56 11.19
C ILE A 95 -4.85 -15.83 12.49
N ALA A 96 -3.84 -15.72 13.36
CA ALA A 96 -3.96 -14.97 14.60
C ALA A 96 -3.65 -13.47 14.38
N ASP A 97 -2.68 -13.18 13.51
CA ASP A 97 -2.27 -11.83 13.16
C ASP A 97 -1.95 -11.72 11.66
N LYS A 98 -2.06 -10.52 11.09
CA LYS A 98 -1.70 -10.30 9.68
C LYS A 98 -0.25 -10.67 9.35
N SER A 99 0.66 -10.63 10.32
CA SER A 99 2.07 -11.03 10.13
C SER A 99 2.24 -12.51 9.81
N ASP A 100 1.27 -13.36 10.17
CA ASP A 100 1.24 -14.78 9.80
C ASP A 100 1.16 -14.96 8.28
N LEU A 101 0.71 -13.95 7.54
CA LEU A 101 0.60 -13.96 6.08
C LEU A 101 1.85 -13.45 5.36
N TYR A 102 2.74 -12.71 6.02
CA TYR A 102 3.86 -12.06 5.33
C TYR A 102 4.88 -13.06 4.78
N ASN A 103 5.24 -14.09 5.54
CA ASN A 103 6.18 -15.13 5.09
C ASN A 103 5.57 -15.97 3.95
N PRO A 104 4.36 -16.53 4.08
CA PRO A 104 3.72 -17.28 3.00
C PRO A 104 3.64 -16.50 1.68
N VAL A 105 3.17 -15.25 1.73
CA VAL A 105 3.04 -14.43 0.52
C VAL A 105 4.40 -14.07 -0.06
N LEU A 106 5.41 -13.81 0.78
CA LEU A 106 6.78 -13.57 0.32
C LEU A 106 7.34 -14.77 -0.42
N GLU A 107 7.20 -15.99 0.12
CA GLU A 107 7.69 -17.22 -0.49
C GLU A 107 7.06 -17.47 -1.87
N ILE A 108 5.75 -17.26 -1.98
CA ILE A 108 5.01 -17.40 -3.24
C ILE A 108 5.54 -16.41 -4.28
N ILE A 109 5.67 -15.13 -3.93
CA ILE A 109 6.17 -14.11 -4.86
C ILE A 109 7.64 -14.39 -5.24
N ASP A 110 8.47 -14.80 -4.27
CA ASP A 110 9.87 -15.14 -4.53
C ASP A 110 10.01 -16.31 -5.51
N ASP A 111 9.17 -17.35 -5.35
CA ASP A 111 9.16 -18.52 -6.23
C ASP A 111 8.64 -18.18 -7.64
N ILE A 112 7.57 -17.38 -7.73
CA ILE A 112 7.08 -16.82 -9.01
C ILE A 112 8.20 -16.03 -9.70
N MET A 113 8.90 -15.15 -8.98
CA MET A 113 9.98 -14.35 -9.54
C MET A 113 11.16 -15.21 -10.03
N LYS A 114 11.49 -16.29 -9.32
CA LYS A 114 12.56 -17.22 -9.70
C LYS A 114 12.20 -18.06 -10.92
N SER A 115 10.96 -18.53 -11.01
CA SER A 115 10.51 -19.49 -12.03
C SER A 115 10.04 -18.81 -13.31
N LEU A 116 9.30 -17.71 -13.17
CA LEU A 116 8.70 -16.98 -14.28
C LEU A 116 9.52 -15.75 -14.70
N GLY A 117 10.35 -15.21 -13.81
CA GLY A 117 11.22 -14.08 -14.12
C GLY A 117 12.28 -14.40 -15.17
N ASN A 118 12.72 -13.38 -15.91
CA ASN A 118 13.77 -13.48 -16.93
C ASN A 118 15.19 -13.40 -16.35
N GLY A 119 15.35 -13.46 -15.02
CA GLY A 119 16.58 -13.07 -14.33
C GLY A 119 17.40 -14.25 -13.81
N ALA A 120 18.39 -14.69 -14.59
CA ALA A 120 19.57 -15.35 -14.03
C ALA A 120 20.33 -14.42 -13.06
N ASP A 121 20.16 -13.11 -13.24
CA ASP A 121 20.74 -12.09 -12.38
C ASP A 121 19.76 -11.73 -11.25
N ARG A 122 20.20 -11.95 -10.01
CA ARG A 122 19.50 -11.67 -8.74
C ARG A 122 19.29 -10.17 -8.47
N THR A 123 18.99 -9.39 -9.51
CA THR A 123 18.83 -7.92 -9.48
C THR A 123 17.54 -7.52 -8.80
N ARG A 124 16.48 -8.34 -8.87
CA ARG A 124 15.19 -8.11 -8.21
C ARG A 124 14.99 -9.12 -7.07
N GLN A 125 14.56 -8.63 -5.91
CA GLN A 125 14.33 -9.43 -4.72
C GLN A 125 13.12 -8.89 -3.96
N ILE A 126 12.14 -9.75 -3.69
CA ILE A 126 11.08 -9.44 -2.73
C ILE A 126 11.68 -9.33 -1.32
N LYS A 127 11.20 -8.35 -0.55
CA LYS A 127 11.61 -8.08 0.83
C LYS A 127 10.38 -7.78 1.67
N GLN A 128 10.43 -8.16 2.93
CA GLN A 128 9.49 -7.67 3.93
C GLN A 128 9.85 -6.23 4.28
N THR A 129 8.82 -5.38 4.38
CA THR A 129 8.99 -3.94 4.63
C THR A 129 7.96 -3.40 5.61
N HIS A 130 7.18 -4.26 6.27
CA HIS A 130 6.12 -3.87 7.20
C HIS A 130 6.63 -3.06 8.40
N ASP A 131 7.90 -3.24 8.78
CA ASP A 131 8.61 -2.54 9.85
C ASP A 131 9.58 -1.46 9.33
N VAL A 132 9.66 -1.27 8.01
CA VAL A 132 10.55 -0.31 7.36
C VAL A 132 9.77 0.93 6.94
N ARG A 133 10.31 2.11 7.28
CA ARG A 133 9.76 3.39 6.82
C ARG A 133 10.41 3.77 5.49
N LEU A 134 9.68 3.60 4.38
CA LEU A 134 10.11 4.08 3.07
C LEU A 134 9.74 5.57 2.95
N LEU A 135 10.75 6.44 2.98
CA LEU A 135 10.55 7.90 2.97
C LEU A 135 10.09 8.37 1.59
N HIS A 136 9.09 9.24 1.57
CA HIS A 136 8.48 9.77 0.35
C HIS A 136 9.39 10.71 -0.44
N LEU A 137 10.19 11.51 0.25
CA LEU A 137 11.29 12.26 -0.36
C LEU A 137 12.56 11.93 0.39
N GLU A 138 13.52 11.30 -0.29
CA GLU A 138 14.83 11.00 0.31
C GLU A 138 15.73 12.26 0.42
N GLU A 139 15.33 13.38 -0.18
CA GLU A 139 16.10 14.64 -0.24
C GLU A 139 15.67 15.69 0.80
N PHE A 140 14.43 15.62 1.29
CA PHE A 140 13.91 16.56 2.28
C PHE A 140 13.47 15.77 3.50
N GLU A 141 13.85 16.25 4.68
CA GLU A 141 13.42 15.69 5.96
C GLU A 141 11.93 15.93 6.19
N MET A 142 11.10 15.23 5.43
CA MET A 142 9.69 15.09 5.73
C MET A 142 9.50 13.82 6.53
N ASP A 143 8.65 13.89 7.54
CA ASP A 143 8.22 12.72 8.32
C ASP A 143 7.20 11.84 7.55
N HIS A 144 6.97 12.10 6.27
CA HIS A 144 6.07 11.30 5.43
C HIS A 144 6.79 10.04 4.94
N TYR A 145 6.20 8.89 5.28
CA TYR A 145 6.68 7.59 4.86
C TYR A 145 5.54 6.66 4.50
N SER A 146 5.89 5.55 3.88
CA SER A 146 5.02 4.39 3.77
C SER A 146 5.73 3.14 4.24
N SER A 147 4.97 2.19 4.76
CA SER A 147 5.46 0.89 5.20
C SER A 147 4.61 -0.20 4.57
N PRO A 148 4.77 -0.46 3.25
CA PRO A 148 4.08 -1.57 2.60
C PRO A 148 4.46 -2.89 3.27
N SER A 149 3.59 -3.89 3.25
CA SER A 149 3.90 -5.21 3.84
C SER A 149 5.15 -5.82 3.20
N LEU A 150 5.21 -5.81 1.87
CA LEU A 150 6.31 -6.33 1.06
C LEU A 150 6.70 -5.33 -0.04
N ALA A 151 7.93 -5.41 -0.52
CA ALA A 151 8.39 -4.63 -1.67
C ALA A 151 9.43 -5.39 -2.51
N ILE A 152 9.36 -5.26 -3.84
CA ILE A 152 10.39 -5.79 -4.74
C ILE A 152 11.49 -4.74 -4.86
N ARG A 153 12.60 -5.00 -4.17
CA ARG A 153 13.84 -4.25 -4.34
C ARG A 153 14.50 -4.63 -5.66
N ALA A 154 14.97 -3.64 -6.40
CA ALA A 154 15.75 -3.82 -7.60
C ALA A 154 17.16 -3.22 -7.47
N ARG A 155 18.08 -3.67 -8.34
CA ARG A 155 19.43 -3.13 -8.51
C ARG A 155 19.70 -2.99 -10.00
N GLY A 156 20.49 -1.99 -10.36
CA GLY A 156 20.90 -1.74 -11.74
C GLY A 156 21.08 -0.26 -12.01
N PRO A 157 21.41 0.14 -13.25
CA PRO A 157 21.68 1.53 -13.60
C PRO A 157 20.52 2.50 -13.36
N SER A 158 19.29 1.98 -13.31
CA SER A 158 18.07 2.76 -13.07
C SER A 158 17.68 2.87 -11.59
N PHE A 159 18.48 2.32 -10.67
CA PHE A 159 18.16 2.26 -9.24
C PHE A 159 19.32 2.82 -8.41
N GLU A 160 18.97 3.59 -7.39
CA GLU A 160 19.95 4.18 -6.46
C GLU A 160 19.87 3.51 -5.09
N LEU A 161 20.99 3.45 -4.36
CA LEU A 161 20.92 3.01 -2.98
C LEU A 161 20.24 4.10 -2.14
N PRO A 162 19.28 3.76 -1.27
CA PRO A 162 18.63 4.72 -0.39
C PRO A 162 19.66 5.45 0.44
N ARG A 163 19.52 6.77 0.54
CA ARG A 163 20.46 7.59 1.31
C ARG A 163 20.38 7.22 2.80
N LEU A 164 21.54 7.33 3.48
CA LEU A 164 21.63 7.09 4.92
C LEU A 164 20.65 7.97 5.68
N THR A 165 19.87 7.39 6.59
CA THR A 165 19.06 8.17 7.53
C THR A 165 19.98 8.96 8.47
N LYS A 166 19.49 10.06 9.03
CA LYS A 166 20.24 10.93 9.97
C LYS A 166 20.80 10.22 11.20
N ASN A 167 20.25 9.04 11.51
CA ASN A 167 20.72 8.17 12.60
C ASN A 167 21.89 7.26 12.17
N GLY A 168 22.43 7.43 10.95
CA GLY A 168 23.50 6.60 10.40
C GLY A 168 23.06 5.18 10.02
N SER A 169 21.77 4.85 10.17
CA SER A 169 21.23 3.56 9.73
C SER A 169 20.99 3.61 8.22
N SER A 170 21.73 2.80 7.47
CA SER A 170 21.41 2.50 6.07
C SER A 170 20.25 1.52 6.03
N THR A 171 19.09 1.93 5.50
CA THR A 171 18.12 0.94 5.04
C THR A 171 18.57 0.46 3.67
N SER A 172 18.62 -0.87 3.48
CA SER A 172 18.99 -1.44 2.17
C SER A 172 17.87 -1.33 1.12
N ILE A 173 16.76 -0.69 1.48
CA ILE A 173 15.52 -0.56 0.70
C ILE A 173 14.89 0.82 0.93
N GLY A 174 14.36 1.41 -0.14
CA GLY A 174 13.77 2.75 -0.24
C GLY A 174 13.04 2.90 -1.57
N PHE A 175 12.26 3.97 -1.75
CA PHE A 175 11.53 4.16 -3.01
C PHE A 175 12.48 4.33 -4.21
N SER A 176 13.72 4.79 -3.99
CA SER A 176 14.79 4.85 -5.01
C SER A 176 15.24 3.50 -5.58
N ASN A 177 14.96 2.38 -4.90
CA ASN A 177 15.30 1.05 -5.36
C ASN A 177 14.18 0.02 -5.25
N VAL A 178 12.92 0.46 -5.18
CA VAL A 178 11.75 -0.42 -5.20
C VAL A 178 11.04 -0.31 -6.54
N THR A 179 10.54 -1.44 -7.03
CA THR A 179 9.81 -1.52 -8.32
C THR A 179 8.33 -1.85 -8.15
N ALA A 180 7.96 -2.42 -7.01
CA ALA A 180 6.59 -2.75 -6.67
C ALA A 180 6.45 -2.83 -5.15
N CYS A 181 5.30 -2.43 -4.64
CA CYS A 181 4.92 -2.52 -3.24
C CYS A 181 3.66 -3.39 -3.13
N PHE A 182 3.53 -4.14 -2.05
CA PHE A 182 2.40 -5.02 -1.79
C PHE A 182 1.92 -4.81 -0.36
N ASP A 183 0.61 -4.67 -0.20
CA ASP A 183 -0.03 -4.74 1.10
C ASP A 183 -0.69 -6.11 1.27
N VAL A 184 -0.33 -6.78 2.36
CA VAL A 184 -0.91 -8.05 2.77
C VAL A 184 -1.86 -7.76 3.90
N VAL A 185 -3.15 -7.88 3.62
CA VAL A 185 -4.24 -7.51 4.53
C VAL A 185 -5.23 -8.66 4.60
N ARG A 186 -5.77 -8.94 5.80
CA ARG A 186 -6.86 -9.89 5.97
C ARG A 186 -8.13 -9.26 5.41
N SER A 187 -9.02 -10.05 4.80
CA SER A 187 -10.24 -9.51 4.19
C SER A 187 -11.11 -8.72 5.17
N GLU A 188 -11.09 -9.07 6.45
CA GLU A 188 -11.79 -8.37 7.53
C GLU A 188 -11.15 -7.03 7.94
N ASP A 189 -9.85 -6.87 7.70
CA ASP A 189 -9.09 -5.63 7.96
C ASP A 189 -8.96 -4.76 6.70
N ALA A 190 -9.51 -5.22 5.58
CA ALA A 190 -9.38 -4.55 4.31
C ALA A 190 -10.13 -3.20 4.34
N HIS A 191 -9.40 -2.12 4.11
CA HIS A 191 -10.02 -0.81 3.88
C HIS A 191 -10.93 -0.87 2.65
N ASP A 192 -11.82 0.11 2.51
CA ASP A 192 -12.64 0.25 1.31
C ASP A 192 -11.76 0.35 0.04
N GLY A 193 -12.33 -0.01 -1.11
CA GLY A 193 -11.58 -0.07 -2.36
C GLY A 193 -10.93 1.25 -2.78
N LEU A 194 -11.48 2.41 -2.40
CA LEU A 194 -10.89 3.71 -2.71
C LEU A 194 -9.67 3.99 -1.84
N SER A 195 -9.71 3.63 -0.57
CA SER A 195 -8.56 3.74 0.33
C SER A 195 -7.40 2.85 -0.12
N GLN A 196 -7.70 1.61 -0.58
CA GLN A 196 -6.69 0.71 -1.16
C GLN A 196 -6.10 1.29 -2.44
N LEU A 197 -6.93 1.77 -3.36
CA LEU A 197 -6.49 2.42 -4.58
C LEU A 197 -5.62 3.66 -4.27
N GLY A 198 -6.01 4.44 -3.28
CA GLY A 198 -5.26 5.59 -2.78
C GLY A 198 -3.85 5.21 -2.32
N GLN A 199 -3.75 4.18 -1.48
CA GLN A 199 -2.48 3.68 -1.00
C GLN A 199 -1.57 3.19 -2.14
N GLN A 200 -2.14 2.49 -3.12
CA GLN A 200 -1.40 2.04 -4.31
C GLN A 200 -0.96 3.21 -5.21
N ALA A 201 -1.79 4.24 -5.36
CA ALA A 201 -1.45 5.44 -6.09
C ALA A 201 -0.29 6.21 -5.43
N VAL A 202 -0.24 6.24 -4.10
CA VAL A 202 0.90 6.77 -3.35
C VAL A 202 2.18 6.00 -3.68
N TYR A 203 2.14 4.67 -3.67
CA TYR A 203 3.30 3.85 -4.03
C TYR A 203 3.75 4.10 -5.46
N ALA A 204 2.83 4.06 -6.41
CA ALA A 204 3.12 4.28 -7.83
C ALA A 204 3.76 5.65 -8.08
N ARG A 205 3.27 6.70 -7.38
CA ARG A 205 3.86 8.02 -7.43
C ARG A 205 5.34 7.97 -7.06
N TYR A 206 5.69 7.46 -5.89
CA TYR A 206 7.07 7.52 -5.39
C TYR A 206 8.03 6.54 -6.07
N VAL A 207 7.54 5.39 -6.54
CA VAL A 207 8.31 4.49 -7.40
C VAL A 207 8.64 5.16 -8.74
N SER A 208 7.69 5.88 -9.33
CA SER A 208 7.88 6.53 -10.64
C SER A 208 8.66 7.84 -10.58
N TYR A 209 8.61 8.54 -9.43
CA TYR A 209 9.22 9.87 -9.28
C TYR A 209 10.71 9.85 -8.92
N SER A 210 11.36 8.68 -8.78
CA SER A 210 12.78 8.63 -8.40
C SER A 210 13.61 9.41 -9.43
N PRO A 211 14.16 10.59 -9.08
CA PRO A 211 14.78 11.47 -10.03
C PRO A 211 16.09 10.83 -10.45
N SER A 212 16.11 10.28 -11.66
CA SER A 212 17.36 9.90 -12.31
C SER A 212 18.10 11.19 -12.63
N TYR A 213 18.93 11.66 -11.70
CA TYR A 213 19.85 12.75 -11.99
C TYR A 213 20.95 12.21 -12.91
N SER A 214 20.71 12.28 -14.21
CA SER A 214 21.80 12.31 -15.19
C SER A 214 22.56 13.61 -15.01
N MET A 215 23.55 13.62 -14.12
CA MET A 215 24.61 14.62 -14.09
C MET A 215 25.49 14.43 -15.35
N LEU A 216 24.94 14.78 -16.52
CA LEU A 216 25.72 15.11 -17.70
C LEU A 216 26.19 16.56 -17.56
N GLY A 217 27.26 16.73 -16.79
CA GLY A 217 28.14 17.89 -16.93
C GLY A 217 29.18 17.59 -17.99
N HIS A 218 28.96 18.11 -19.20
CA HIS A 218 30.01 18.34 -20.19
C HIS A 218 30.82 19.59 -19.81
#